data_AF-I4AJR7-F1
#
_entry.id   AF-I4AJR7-F1
#
_cell.length_a   1.000
_cell.length_b   1.000
_cell.length_c   1.000
_cell.angle_alpha   90.00
_cell.angle_beta   90.00
_cell.angle_gamma   90.00
#
_symmetry.space_group_name_H-M   'P 1'
#
loop_
_entity.id
_entity.type
_entity.pdbx_description
1 polymer ?
#
loop_
_entity_poly.entity_id
_entity_poly.type
_entity_poly.pdbx_seq_one_letter_code
_entity_poly.pdbx_strand_id
1 'polypeptide(L)'
;MRDFLMFIYEKFLRSVAQIPSNTVATWRNDVFPLTLWLLLAITIVMALLFYFFYNRLYSSYNSFGSWFRTFLLNGFLTGVVAFIIAYSAFSKAFKPVLTLSLWYAVINLLYGFLLFFVLSMIFKWFSTNGRKTPF
;
A
#
# COMPACT_ATOMS: atom_id res chain seq x y z
N MET A 1 -11.02 9.83 -9.23
CA MET A 1 -9.81 9.41 -8.46
C MET A 1 -9.20 8.13 -8.99
N ARG A 2 -9.97 7.04 -9.20
CA ARG A 2 -9.47 5.78 -9.76
C ARG A 2 -8.68 5.96 -11.05
N ASP A 3 -9.26 6.66 -12.03
CA ASP A 3 -8.67 6.79 -13.37
C ASP A 3 -7.41 7.66 -13.37
N PHE A 4 -7.34 8.65 -12.47
CA PHE A 4 -6.15 9.48 -12.29
C PHE A 4 -4.96 8.67 -11.73
N LEU A 5 -5.20 7.88 -10.67
CA LEU A 5 -4.16 7.01 -10.11
C LEU A 5 -3.74 5.95 -11.13
N MET A 6 -4.71 5.33 -11.82
CA MET A 6 -4.45 4.36 -12.87
C MET A 6 -3.58 4.94 -13.99
N PHE A 7 -3.85 6.17 -14.42
CA PHE A 7 -3.05 6.87 -15.42
C PHE A 7 -1.59 7.06 -14.98
N ILE A 8 -1.34 7.48 -13.74
CA ILE A 8 0.02 7.65 -13.21
C ILE A 8 0.78 6.31 -13.21
N TYR A 9 0.15 5.27 -12.66
CA TYR A 9 0.71 3.93 -12.62
C TYR A 9 1.03 3.40 -14.01
N GLU A 10 0.07 3.51 -14.93
CA GLU A 10 0.22 2.98 -16.28
C GLU A 10 1.30 3.72 -17.06
N LYS A 11 1.36 5.05 -16.95
CA LYS A 11 2.40 5.85 -17.62
C LYS A 11 3.80 5.45 -17.15
N PHE A 12 3.99 5.31 -15.84
CA PHE A 12 5.28 4.94 -15.26
C PHE A 12 5.66 3.49 -15.55
N LEU A 13 4.74 2.54 -15.37
CA LEU A 13 5.05 1.13 -15.60
C LEU A 13 5.27 0.82 -17.10
N ARG A 14 4.59 1.53 -18.02
CA ARG A 14 4.90 1.42 -19.45
C ARG A 14 6.32 1.88 -19.76
N SER A 15 6.79 2.96 -19.13
CA SER A 15 8.16 3.44 -19.39
C SER A 15 9.24 2.53 -18.82
N VAL A 16 8.97 1.85 -17.69
CA VAL A 16 10.00 1.08 -16.98
C VAL A 16 9.93 -0.43 -17.24
N ALA A 17 8.75 -0.98 -17.51
CA ALA A 17 8.53 -2.43 -17.60
C ALA A 17 7.95 -2.92 -18.95
N GLN A 18 7.75 -2.02 -19.92
CA GLN A 18 7.31 -2.35 -21.29
C GLN A 18 6.07 -3.27 -21.33
N ILE A 19 5.00 -2.86 -20.65
CA ILE A 19 3.73 -3.62 -20.58
C ILE A 19 3.20 -3.95 -21.99
N PRO A 20 3.03 -5.25 -22.34
CA PRO A 20 2.45 -5.65 -23.61
C PRO A 20 1.01 -5.15 -23.79
N SER A 21 0.64 -4.75 -25.01
CA SER A 21 -0.68 -4.16 -25.30
C SER A 21 -1.86 -5.09 -24.96
N ASN A 22 -1.69 -6.40 -25.07
CA ASN A 22 -2.70 -7.42 -24.76
C ASN A 22 -2.98 -7.58 -23.25
N THR A 23 -2.16 -7.01 -22.37
CA THR A 23 -2.32 -7.12 -20.90
C THR A 23 -3.05 -5.94 -20.27
N VAL A 24 -3.30 -4.89 -21.05
CA VAL A 24 -3.86 -3.61 -20.56
C VAL A 24 -5.27 -3.78 -19.99
N ALA A 25 -6.11 -4.63 -20.60
CA ALA A 25 -7.48 -4.86 -20.11
C ALA A 25 -7.47 -5.53 -18.73
N THR A 26 -6.74 -6.64 -18.58
CA THR A 26 -6.56 -7.35 -17.30
C THR A 26 -5.94 -6.46 -16.23
N TRP A 27 -4.97 -5.62 -16.61
CA TRP A 27 -4.38 -4.65 -15.70
C TRP A 27 -5.42 -3.68 -15.12
N ARG A 28 -6.19 -3.03 -16.00
CA ARG A 28 -7.12 -1.96 -15.62
C ARG A 28 -8.36 -2.47 -14.89
N ASN A 29 -8.83 -3.66 -15.25
CA ASN A 29 -10.10 -4.19 -14.74
C ASN A 29 -9.93 -5.10 -13.52
N ASP A 30 -8.80 -5.82 -13.43
CA ASP A 30 -8.63 -6.85 -12.40
C ASP A 30 -7.53 -6.47 -11.41
N VAL A 31 -6.30 -6.26 -11.90
CA VAL A 31 -5.12 -6.09 -11.04
C VAL A 31 -5.15 -4.76 -10.30
N PHE A 32 -5.37 -3.66 -11.02
CA PHE A 32 -5.34 -2.33 -10.43
C PHE A 32 -6.46 -2.12 -9.39
N PRO A 33 -7.74 -2.42 -9.65
CA PRO A 33 -8.80 -2.22 -8.67
C PRO A 33 -8.62 -3.10 -7.43
N LEU A 34 -8.27 -4.38 -7.61
CA LEU A 34 -8.02 -5.28 -6.48
C LEU A 34 -6.91 -4.77 -5.58
N THR A 35 -5.77 -4.38 -6.17
CA THR A 35 -4.62 -3.88 -5.42
C THR A 35 -4.95 -2.55 -4.73
N LEU A 36 -5.68 -1.65 -5.38
CA LEU A 36 -6.13 -0.38 -4.79
C LEU A 36 -7.00 -0.63 -3.55
N TRP A 37 -7.97 -1.53 -3.63
CA TRP A 37 -8.84 -1.87 -2.50
C TRP A 37 -8.08 -2.51 -1.36
N LEU A 38 -7.16 -3.43 -1.66
CA LEU A 38 -6.34 -4.07 -0.64
C LEU A 38 -5.37 -3.09 0.01
N LEU A 39 -4.78 -2.16 -0.74
CA LEU A 39 -3.95 -1.08 -0.19
C LEU A 39 -4.73 -0.24 0.83
N LEU A 40 -5.95 0.16 0.47
CA LEU A 40 -6.83 0.91 1.37
C LEU A 40 -7.19 0.08 2.60
N ALA A 41 -7.65 -1.15 2.41
CA ALA A 41 -8.08 -2.03 3.50
C ALA A 41 -6.95 -2.33 4.49
N ILE A 42 -5.78 -2.75 3.99
CA ILE A 42 -4.60 -3.03 4.81
C ILE A 42 -4.20 -1.80 5.63
N THR A 43 -4.13 -0.64 4.97
CA THR A 43 -3.67 0.58 5.64
C THR A 43 -4.65 1.07 6.69
N ILE A 44 -5.96 1.03 6.40
CA ILE A 44 -7.00 1.39 7.37
C ILE A 44 -6.95 0.45 8.57
N VAL A 45 -6.89 -0.87 8.34
CA VAL A 45 -6.83 -1.86 9.42
C VAL A 45 -5.58 -1.66 10.27
N MET A 46 -4.41 -1.44 9.67
CA MET A 46 -3.19 -1.20 10.44
C MET A 46 -3.24 0.09 11.26
N ALA A 47 -3.77 1.18 10.69
CA ALA A 47 -3.94 2.42 11.40
C ALA A 47 -4.94 2.26 12.57
N LEU A 48 -6.05 1.54 12.36
CA LEU A 48 -7.01 1.26 13.42
C LEU A 48 -6.40 0.41 14.55
N LEU A 49 -5.67 -0.65 14.20
CA LEU A 49 -4.97 -1.50 15.15
C LEU A 49 -3.96 -0.69 15.96
N PHE A 50 -3.19 0.18 15.33
CA PHE A 50 -2.22 1.01 16.03
C PHE A 50 -2.88 2.00 17.00
N TYR A 51 -3.77 2.85 16.51
CA TYR A 51 -4.30 3.99 17.29
C TYR A 51 -5.34 3.60 18.32
N PHE A 52 -6.18 2.59 18.04
CA PHE A 52 -7.32 2.25 18.91
C PHE A 52 -7.15 0.94 19.67
N PHE A 53 -6.40 -0.04 19.14
CA PHE A 53 -6.25 -1.35 19.77
C PHE A 53 -4.95 -1.45 20.59
N TYR A 54 -3.79 -1.44 19.92
CA TYR A 54 -2.50 -1.64 20.58
C TYR A 54 -2.13 -0.50 21.53
N ASN A 55 -2.44 0.73 21.15
CA ASN A 55 -2.21 1.89 22.00
C ASN A 55 -3.05 1.86 23.30
N ARG A 56 -4.22 1.20 23.28
CA ARG A 56 -5.04 1.00 24.48
C ARG A 56 -4.52 -0.15 25.34
N LEU A 57 -4.10 -1.25 24.71
CA LEU A 57 -3.67 -2.47 25.41
C LEU A 57 -2.26 -2.37 25.99
N TYR A 58 -1.35 -1.69 25.30
CA TYR A 58 0.06 -1.63 25.65
C TYR A 58 0.51 -0.18 25.75
N SER A 59 0.77 0.28 26.98
CA SER A 59 1.20 1.65 27.26
C SER A 59 2.51 2.04 26.55
N SER A 60 3.34 1.08 26.15
CA SER A 60 4.59 1.27 25.40
C SER A 60 4.41 1.37 23.88
N TYR A 61 3.24 1.00 23.35
CA TYR A 61 2.97 0.98 21.91
C TYR A 61 2.57 2.34 21.35
N ASN A 62 2.46 3.36 22.20
CA ASN A 62 2.23 4.75 21.80
C ASN A 62 3.52 5.51 21.44
N SER A 63 4.68 4.85 21.48
CA SER A 63 5.97 5.47 21.19
C SER A 63 6.21 5.63 19.68
N PHE A 64 7.06 6.60 19.32
CA PHE A 64 7.52 6.80 17.95
C PHE A 64 8.14 5.55 17.34
N GLY A 65 8.90 4.77 18.10
CA GLY A 65 9.48 3.52 17.64
C GLY A 65 8.44 2.47 17.26
N SER A 66 7.33 2.36 18.00
CA SER A 66 6.24 1.44 17.66
C SER A 66 5.42 1.91 16.47
N TRP A 67 5.19 3.22 16.37
CA TRP A 67 4.56 3.84 15.20
C TRP A 67 5.39 3.58 13.94
N PHE A 68 6.69 3.86 13.99
CA PHE A 68 7.59 3.70 12.85
C PHE A 68 7.70 2.25 12.39
N ARG A 69 7.75 1.29 13.33
CA ARG A 69 7.69 -0.14 12.99
C ARG A 69 6.39 -0.52 12.28
N THR A 70 5.26 0.02 12.74
CA THR A 70 3.95 -0.23 12.13
C THR A 70 3.85 0.42 10.73
N PHE A 71 4.38 1.64 10.59
CA PHE A 71 4.51 2.34 9.31
C PHE A 71 5.32 1.53 8.29
N LEU A 72 6.51 1.04 8.69
CA LEU A 72 7.34 0.18 7.85
C LEU A 72 6.61 -1.11 7.48
N LEU A 73 6.02 -1.80 8.46
CA LEU A 73 5.26 -3.03 8.24
C LEU A 73 4.12 -2.80 7.25
N ASN A 74 3.39 -1.70 7.37
CA ASN A 74 2.28 -1.37 6.48
C ASN A 74 2.73 -1.27 5.02
N GLY A 75 3.74 -0.45 4.71
CA GLY A 75 4.20 -0.29 3.34
C GLY A 75 4.87 -1.55 2.77
N PHE A 76 5.59 -2.33 3.60
CA PHE A 76 6.09 -3.63 3.16
C PHE A 76 4.94 -4.59 2.82
N LEU A 77 3.90 -4.63 3.64
CA LEU A 77 2.75 -5.51 3.42
C LEU A 77 1.99 -5.11 2.14
N THR A 78 1.71 -3.82 1.93
CA THR A 78 1.05 -3.36 0.69
C THR A 78 1.90 -3.63 -0.55
N GLY A 79 3.21 -3.44 -0.46
CA GLY A 79 4.14 -3.74 -1.53
C GLY A 79 4.19 -5.24 -1.88
N VAL A 80 4.33 -6.12 -0.89
CA VAL A 80 4.36 -7.58 -1.09
C VAL A 80 3.05 -8.10 -1.67
N VAL A 81 1.91 -7.62 -1.17
CA VAL A 81 0.59 -8.00 -1.72
C VAL A 81 0.47 -7.57 -3.18
N ALA A 82 0.86 -6.34 -3.51
CA ALA A 82 0.87 -5.85 -4.90
C ALA A 82 1.79 -6.68 -5.80
N PHE A 83 2.97 -7.06 -5.31
CA PHE A 83 3.88 -7.95 -6.03
C PHE A 83 3.22 -9.29 -6.37
N ILE A 84 2.63 -9.95 -5.37
CA ILE A 84 2.01 -11.26 -5.53
C ILE A 84 0.86 -11.20 -6.55
N ILE A 85 0.02 -10.17 -6.47
CA ILE A 85 -1.11 -9.99 -7.40
C ILE A 85 -0.60 -9.78 -8.83
N ALA A 86 0.32 -8.83 -9.03
CA ALA A 86 0.84 -8.56 -10.38
C ALA A 86 1.60 -9.77 -10.96
N TYR A 87 2.44 -10.41 -10.16
CA TYR A 87 3.21 -11.56 -10.61
C TYR A 87 2.31 -12.74 -10.94
N SER A 88 1.33 -13.06 -10.10
CA SER A 88 0.38 -14.15 -10.37
C SER A 88 -0.47 -13.89 -11.63
N ALA A 89 -0.95 -12.65 -11.82
CA ALA A 89 -1.77 -12.28 -12.97
C ALA A 89 -1.02 -12.38 -14.31
N PHE A 90 0.28 -12.06 -14.34
CA PHE A 90 1.04 -11.96 -15.59
C PHE A 90 2.18 -12.97 -15.74
N SER A 91 2.36 -13.89 -14.78
CA SER A 91 3.47 -14.87 -14.77
C SER A 91 3.66 -15.63 -16.09
N LYS A 92 2.55 -15.89 -16.80
CA LYS A 92 2.55 -16.61 -18.08
C LYS A 92 2.44 -15.70 -19.31
N ALA A 93 2.25 -14.39 -19.11
CA ALA A 93 1.92 -13.46 -20.18
C ALA A 93 3.16 -12.90 -20.90
N PHE A 94 4.28 -12.66 -20.17
CA PHE A 94 5.50 -12.12 -20.78
C PHE A 94 6.76 -12.28 -19.89
N LYS A 95 7.94 -12.24 -20.52
CA LYS A 95 9.25 -12.46 -19.87
C LYS A 95 9.62 -11.41 -18.80
N PRO A 96 9.45 -10.08 -19.01
CA PRO A 96 9.78 -9.09 -17.97
C PRO A 96 8.74 -8.94 -16.84
N VAL A 97 7.94 -9.96 -16.54
CA VAL A 97 6.92 -9.92 -15.46
C VAL A 97 7.51 -9.61 -14.09
N LEU A 98 8.72 -10.11 -13.81
CA LEU A 98 9.40 -9.85 -12.54
C LEU A 98 9.68 -8.35 -12.35
N THR A 99 10.24 -7.69 -13.38
CA THR A 99 10.53 -6.25 -13.37
C THR A 99 9.26 -5.43 -13.19
N LEU A 100 8.18 -5.77 -13.91
CA LEU A 100 6.87 -5.13 -13.72
C LEU A 100 6.41 -5.24 -12.27
N SER A 101 6.41 -6.47 -11.74
CA SER A 101 5.88 -6.77 -10.41
C SER A 101 6.68 -6.08 -9.31
N LEU A 102 8.01 -6.00 -9.45
CA LEU A 102 8.89 -5.28 -8.51
C LEU A 102 8.60 -3.78 -8.50
N TRP A 103 8.50 -3.15 -9.67
CA TRP A 103 8.17 -1.71 -9.73
C TRP A 103 6.77 -1.44 -9.19
N TYR A 104 5.82 -2.33 -9.48
CA TYR A 104 4.48 -2.19 -8.92
C TYR A 104 4.45 -2.32 -7.39
N ALA A 105 5.26 -3.22 -6.84
CA ALA A 105 5.45 -3.38 -5.40
C ALA A 105 6.03 -2.11 -4.77
N VAL A 106 7.07 -1.52 -5.38
CA VAL A 106 7.70 -0.29 -4.90
C VAL A 106 6.68 0.86 -4.86
N ILE A 107 5.89 1.03 -5.92
CA ILE A 107 4.89 2.10 -5.97
C ILE A 107 3.82 1.90 -4.87
N ASN A 108 3.30 0.68 -4.70
CA ASN A 108 2.31 0.38 -3.66
C ASN A 108 2.88 0.47 -2.23
N LEU A 109 4.17 0.21 -2.05
CA LEU A 109 4.86 0.43 -0.79
C LEU A 109 4.91 1.93 -0.46
N LEU A 110 5.27 2.78 -1.43
CA LEU A 110 5.29 4.23 -1.25
C LEU A 110 3.90 4.81 -0.98
N TYR A 111 2.87 4.33 -1.69
CA TYR A 111 1.49 4.74 -1.40
C TYR A 111 0.99 4.22 -0.06
N GLY A 112 1.39 3.01 0.36
CA GLY A 112 1.09 2.48 1.69
C GLY A 112 1.70 3.35 2.79
N PHE A 113 2.95 3.77 2.64
CA PHE A 113 3.60 4.73 3.55
C PHE A 113 2.85 6.06 3.60
N LEU A 114 2.60 6.68 2.46
CA LEU A 114 1.92 7.96 2.39
C LEU A 114 0.52 7.90 3.03
N LEU A 115 -0.25 6.86 2.70
CA LEU A 115 -1.61 6.70 3.21
C LEU A 115 -1.61 6.43 4.72
N PHE A 116 -0.71 5.60 5.23
CA PHE A 116 -0.59 5.36 6.67
C PHE A 116 -0.24 6.64 7.42
N PHE A 117 0.67 7.44 6.88
CA PHE A 117 1.05 8.73 7.46
C PHE A 117 -0.13 9.72 7.49
N VAL A 118 -0.89 9.81 6.40
CA VAL A 118 -2.10 10.66 6.36
C VAL A 118 -3.16 10.18 7.35
N LEU A 119 -3.44 8.87 7.41
CA LEU A 119 -4.39 8.32 8.37
C LEU A 119 -3.93 8.50 9.82
N SER A 120 -2.63 8.41 10.08
CA SER A 120 -2.02 8.69 11.39
C SER A 120 -2.39 10.10 11.85
N MET A 121 -2.13 11.11 11.00
CA MET A 121 -2.46 12.51 11.28
C MET A 121 -3.93 12.75 11.61
N ILE A 122 -4.84 11.92 11.08
CA ILE A 122 -6.28 12.00 11.37
C ILE A 122 -6.60 11.25 12.67
N PHE A 123 -6.15 10.01 12.81
CA PHE A 123 -6.53 9.13 13.92
C PHE A 123 -5.92 9.52 15.26
N LYS A 124 -4.80 10.24 15.29
CA LYS A 124 -4.26 10.81 16.53
C LYS A 124 -5.28 11.67 17.27
N TRP A 125 -6.07 12.47 16.56
CA TRP A 125 -7.06 13.35 17.18
C TRP A 125 -8.18 12.59 17.89
N PHE A 126 -8.44 11.35 17.49
CA PHE A 126 -9.50 10.50 18.04
C PHE A 126 -8.96 9.42 19.01
N SER A 127 -7.64 9.28 19.10
CA SER A 127 -6.97 8.27 19.92
C SER A 127 -6.95 8.64 21.40
N THR A 128 -7.19 7.65 22.28
CA THR A 128 -7.21 7.83 23.75
C THR A 128 -5.88 8.38 24.29
N ASN A 129 -4.75 8.01 23.67
CA ASN A 129 -3.43 8.52 24.02
C ASN A 129 -2.87 9.49 22.96
N GLY A 130 -3.75 10.21 22.25
CA GLY A 130 -3.40 11.13 21.16
C GLY A 130 -2.28 12.13 21.48
N ARG A 131 -2.16 12.55 22.75
CA ARG A 131 -1.08 13.44 23.21
C ARG A 131 0.31 12.81 23.21
N LYS A 132 0.41 11.49 23.37
CA LYS A 132 1.67 10.73 23.43
C LYS A 132 2.00 10.04 22.11
N THR A 133 0.99 9.68 21.32
CA THR A 133 1.18 9.04 20.02
C THR A 133 1.71 10.03 18.97
N PRO A 134 2.71 9.64 18.16
CA PRO A 134 3.17 10.44 17.04
C PRO A 134 2.13 10.47 15.95
N PHE A 135 2.08 11.61 15.24
CA PHE A 135 1.24 11.98 14.09
C PHE A 135 -0.21 11.58 14.17
#